data_AF-A0A2U8DSF3-F1
#
_entry.id   AF-A0A2U8DSF3-F1
#
_cell.length_a   1.000
_cell.length_b   1.000
_cell.length_c   1.000
_cell.angle_alpha   90.00
_cell.angle_beta   90.00
_cell.angle_gamma   90.00
#
_symmetry.space_group_name_H-M   'P 1'
#
loop_
_entity.id
_entity.type
_entity.pdbx_description
1 polymer ?
#
loop_
_entity_poly.entity_id
_entity_poly.type
_entity_poly.pdbx_seq_one_letter_code
_entity_poly.pdbx_strand_id
1 'polypeptide(L)'
;MDIKKQRRRSKIMTNHKKILGICVSSRKDGNSSIILNELLRPAKEAGHEIEILNLGSLKILPCRGCFACSSSHKCVLKDDLEMIKAKIEMADAIALTSPCYYLSAPSILKAIMDRSAAWAISKTANSSKKKYGVAVSVAGGAPIEFSLQRIFTSLFLGLNNCEIIGQLTIGHAFNKGEVLLDPSKLRLVSEIGENFLHSIEVDHCIKSAINECEEKLVCPHCLSDAFQIYKDGRLICPVCGGELKRTNEKNVIVGFNRFSVQGAQGHNAHIVNNVIGGMLASDEIRQRLQNYWKFDVLPKEGYQINLDLTEVKNSLDWDNEALEALKAAIPAAFQQIIKKVITKKALQNGETCITKETVQRYLPKF
;
A
#
# COMPACT_ATOMS: atom_id res chain seq x y z
N MET A 1 -30.44 -13.39 -40.39
CA MET A 1 -29.08 -12.99 -40.81
C MET A 1 -28.59 -11.92 -39.84
N ASP A 2 -28.39 -12.26 -38.57
CA ASP A 2 -27.19 -12.87 -37.99
C ASP A 2 -25.92 -11.98 -38.06
N ILE A 3 -26.01 -10.79 -37.46
CA ILE A 3 -24.91 -9.84 -37.20
C ILE A 3 -23.91 -10.40 -36.16
N LYS A 4 -24.19 -11.55 -35.55
CA LYS A 4 -23.32 -12.24 -34.57
C LYS A 4 -22.14 -13.02 -35.16
N LYS A 5 -21.96 -13.06 -36.48
CA LYS A 5 -20.96 -13.95 -37.14
C LYS A 5 -19.71 -13.29 -37.73
N GLN A 6 -19.44 -12.02 -37.45
CA GLN A 6 -18.29 -11.32 -38.08
C GLN A 6 -17.35 -10.56 -37.12
N ARG A 7 -17.24 -11.01 -35.86
CA ARG A 7 -16.02 -10.75 -35.08
C ARG A 7 -15.02 -11.85 -35.40
N ARG A 8 -14.11 -11.53 -36.33
CA ARG A 8 -12.94 -12.35 -36.69
C ARG A 8 -12.27 -12.85 -35.42
N ARG A 9 -12.26 -14.17 -35.24
CA ARG A 9 -11.40 -14.89 -34.30
C ARG A 9 -9.95 -14.64 -34.70
N SER A 10 -9.37 -13.52 -34.28
CA SER A 10 -7.94 -13.51 -34.00
C SER A 10 -7.75 -14.46 -32.83
N LYS A 11 -6.88 -15.43 -33.02
CA LYS A 11 -6.46 -16.39 -32.00
C LYS A 11 -5.64 -15.59 -30.99
N ILE A 12 -6.30 -14.81 -30.12
CA ILE A 12 -5.66 -14.22 -28.95
C ILE A 12 -5.20 -15.43 -28.15
N MET A 13 -3.88 -15.59 -28.04
CA MET A 13 -3.30 -16.56 -27.14
C MET A 13 -3.83 -16.20 -25.75
N THR A 14 -4.82 -16.93 -25.24
CA THR A 14 -5.41 -16.68 -23.92
C THR A 14 -4.35 -17.05 -22.89
N ASN A 15 -3.47 -16.11 -22.59
CA ASN A 15 -2.55 -16.23 -21.49
C ASN A 15 -3.43 -16.18 -20.23
N HIS A 16 -3.68 -17.35 -19.65
CA HIS A 16 -4.66 -17.51 -18.59
C HIS A 16 -4.21 -16.73 -17.36
N LYS A 17 -4.82 -15.58 -17.10
CA LYS A 17 -4.51 -14.71 -15.96
C LYS A 17 -5.19 -15.17 -14.69
N LYS A 18 -4.54 -14.92 -13.55
CA LYS A 18 -5.11 -15.10 -12.22
C LYS A 18 -5.66 -13.78 -11.68
N ILE A 19 -6.96 -13.74 -11.40
CA ILE A 19 -7.67 -12.55 -10.95
C ILE A 19 -8.20 -12.79 -9.54
N LEU A 20 -7.82 -11.91 -8.62
CA LEU A 20 -8.26 -11.96 -7.23
C LEU A 20 -9.41 -10.97 -7.00
N GLY A 21 -10.60 -11.48 -6.77
CA GLY A 21 -11.72 -10.72 -6.22
C GLY A 21 -11.59 -10.60 -4.70
N ILE A 22 -11.70 -9.39 -4.16
CA ILE A 22 -11.67 -9.12 -2.72
C ILE A 22 -12.97 -8.43 -2.34
N CYS A 23 -13.80 -9.13 -1.59
CA CYS A 23 -15.01 -8.57 -0.97
C CYS A 23 -14.70 -8.22 0.49
N VAL A 24 -14.71 -6.93 0.81
CA VAL A 24 -14.39 -6.45 2.18
C VAL A 24 -15.57 -6.64 3.15
N SER A 25 -16.80 -6.78 2.63
CA SER A 25 -18.02 -6.92 3.44
C SER A 25 -18.05 -8.21 4.26
N SER A 26 -18.57 -8.12 5.49
CA SER A 26 -18.92 -9.28 6.32
C SER A 26 -20.33 -9.82 6.03
N ARG A 27 -21.16 -9.07 5.29
CA ARG A 27 -22.50 -9.52 4.92
C ARG A 27 -22.41 -10.46 3.71
N LYS A 28 -22.62 -11.76 3.95
CA LYS A 28 -22.71 -12.78 2.89
C LYS A 28 -23.81 -12.43 1.90
N ASP A 29 -23.50 -12.59 0.61
CA ASP A 29 -24.39 -12.36 -0.54
C ASP A 29 -25.04 -10.97 -0.55
N GLY A 30 -24.33 -9.98 0.00
CA GLY A 30 -24.80 -8.60 0.08
C GLY A 30 -24.44 -7.76 -1.14
N ASN A 31 -24.70 -6.45 -1.03
CA ASN A 31 -24.45 -5.49 -2.11
C ASN A 31 -23.02 -5.59 -2.68
N SER A 32 -22.00 -5.62 -1.82
CA SER A 32 -20.59 -5.74 -2.26
C SER A 32 -20.28 -7.05 -2.99
N SER A 33 -20.91 -8.17 -2.60
CA SER A 33 -20.74 -9.46 -3.28
C SER A 33 -21.41 -9.47 -4.65
N ILE A 34 -22.63 -8.91 -4.75
CA ILE A 34 -23.36 -8.76 -6.02
C ILE A 34 -22.55 -7.91 -6.99
N ILE A 35 -22.06 -6.75 -6.53
CA ILE A 35 -21.21 -5.85 -7.32
C ILE A 35 -19.93 -6.58 -7.77
N LEU A 36 -19.26 -7.31 -6.88
CA LEU A 36 -18.00 -7.99 -7.23
C LEU A 36 -18.23 -9.07 -8.29
N ASN A 37 -19.31 -9.83 -8.18
CA ASN A 37 -19.68 -10.83 -9.18
C ASN A 37 -19.95 -10.20 -10.55
N GLU A 38 -20.65 -9.06 -10.59
CA GLU A 38 -20.89 -8.35 -11.85
C GLU A 38 -19.59 -7.79 -12.44
N LEU A 39 -18.76 -7.18 -11.62
CA LEU A 39 -17.46 -6.62 -12.00
C LEU A 39 -16.51 -7.68 -12.59
N LEU A 40 -16.55 -8.91 -12.07
CA LEU A 40 -15.70 -10.03 -12.51
C LEU A 40 -16.33 -10.87 -13.63
N ARG A 41 -17.61 -10.64 -13.97
CA ARG A 41 -18.34 -11.44 -14.94
C ARG A 41 -17.64 -11.50 -16.31
N PRO A 42 -17.19 -10.38 -16.91
CA PRO A 42 -16.54 -10.42 -18.22
C PRO A 42 -15.28 -11.31 -18.21
N ALA A 43 -14.43 -11.17 -17.18
CA ALA A 43 -13.21 -11.95 -17.08
C ALA A 43 -13.46 -13.45 -16.82
N LYS A 44 -14.53 -13.78 -16.08
CA LYS A 44 -14.97 -15.16 -15.91
C LYS A 44 -15.46 -15.76 -17.24
N GLU A 45 -16.23 -15.02 -18.01
CA GLU A 45 -16.75 -15.44 -19.32
C GLU A 45 -15.64 -15.58 -20.38
N ALA A 46 -14.58 -14.78 -20.27
CA ALA A 46 -13.36 -14.89 -21.06
C ALA A 46 -12.46 -16.09 -20.66
N GLY A 47 -12.78 -16.78 -19.56
CA GLY A 47 -12.08 -17.99 -19.13
C GLY A 47 -10.81 -17.74 -18.30
N HIS A 48 -10.70 -16.62 -17.58
CA HIS A 48 -9.62 -16.39 -16.62
C HIS A 48 -9.84 -17.12 -15.29
N GLU A 49 -8.76 -17.35 -14.52
CA GLU A 49 -8.85 -17.93 -13.17
C GLU A 49 -9.37 -16.86 -12.22
N ILE A 50 -10.58 -17.08 -11.68
CA ILE A 50 -11.16 -16.17 -10.68
C ILE A 50 -11.09 -16.82 -9.30
N GLU A 51 -10.46 -16.14 -8.36
CA GLU A 51 -10.47 -16.49 -6.95
C GLU A 51 -11.11 -15.36 -6.14
N ILE A 52 -12.07 -15.66 -5.26
CA ILE A 52 -12.76 -14.65 -4.43
C ILE A 52 -12.41 -14.84 -2.95
N LEU A 53 -11.93 -13.77 -2.32
CA LEU A 53 -11.71 -13.66 -0.88
C LEU A 53 -12.77 -12.79 -0.24
N ASN A 54 -13.51 -13.36 0.71
CA ASN A 54 -14.45 -12.64 1.56
C ASN A 54 -13.76 -12.28 2.88
N LEU A 55 -13.22 -11.07 2.98
CA LEU A 55 -12.42 -10.65 4.13
C LEU A 55 -13.22 -10.69 5.43
N GLY A 56 -14.51 -10.35 5.38
CA GLY A 56 -15.34 -10.35 6.58
C GLY A 56 -15.60 -11.73 7.21
N SER A 57 -15.12 -12.81 6.58
CA SER A 57 -15.10 -14.17 7.14
C SER A 57 -13.74 -14.59 7.72
N LEU A 58 -12.71 -13.75 7.56
CA LEU A 58 -11.34 -14.01 7.99
C LEU A 58 -11.04 -13.32 9.34
N LYS A 59 -10.03 -13.84 10.04
CA LYS A 59 -9.51 -13.27 11.28
C LYS A 59 -8.24 -12.49 10.97
N ILE A 60 -8.31 -11.18 11.19
CA ILE A 60 -7.16 -10.28 11.09
C ILE A 60 -7.09 -9.43 12.36
N LEU A 61 -6.00 -9.61 13.10
CA LEU A 61 -5.68 -8.82 14.27
C LEU A 61 -5.16 -7.42 13.86
N PRO A 62 -5.45 -6.37 14.66
CA PRO A 62 -4.91 -5.05 14.43
C PRO A 62 -3.38 -5.03 14.55
N CYS A 63 -2.75 -4.11 13.83
CA CYS A 63 -1.31 -3.91 13.93
C CYS A 63 -0.93 -3.43 15.34
N ARG A 64 0.15 -4.00 15.91
CA ARG A 64 0.71 -3.59 17.20
C ARG A 64 1.82 -2.55 17.09
N GLY A 65 2.24 -2.18 15.87
CA GLY A 65 3.37 -1.28 15.67
C GLY A 65 4.70 -1.82 16.21
N CYS A 66 4.87 -3.15 16.31
CA CYS A 66 6.08 -3.78 16.88
C CYS A 66 7.26 -3.86 15.91
N PHE A 67 7.09 -3.47 14.65
CA PHE A 67 8.13 -3.46 13.61
C PHE A 67 8.88 -4.78 13.33
N ALA A 68 8.47 -5.91 13.91
CA ALA A 68 9.11 -7.22 13.67
C ALA A 68 9.07 -7.69 12.19
N CYS A 69 8.12 -7.18 11.40
CA CYS A 69 8.01 -7.47 9.97
C CYS A 69 8.88 -6.55 9.09
N SER A 70 9.53 -5.52 9.63
CA SER A 70 10.27 -4.52 8.83
C SER A 70 11.38 -5.16 8.01
N SER A 71 12.09 -6.14 8.57
CA SER A 71 13.17 -6.86 7.92
C SER A 71 12.75 -8.15 7.23
N SER A 72 11.89 -8.94 7.89
CA SER A 72 11.48 -10.27 7.42
C SER A 72 10.34 -10.23 6.40
N HIS A 73 9.64 -9.09 6.33
CA HIS A 73 8.38 -8.91 5.59
C HIS A 73 7.27 -9.89 6.01
N LYS A 74 7.42 -10.57 7.16
CA LYS A 74 6.44 -11.51 7.72
C LYS A 74 5.95 -11.02 9.08
N CYS A 75 4.64 -11.07 9.29
CA CYS A 75 4.08 -10.65 10.56
C CYS A 75 4.27 -11.74 11.63
N VAL A 76 4.58 -11.34 12.86
CA VAL A 76 4.69 -12.26 14.02
C VAL A 76 3.33 -12.70 14.55
N LEU A 77 2.25 -11.97 14.23
CA LEU A 77 0.90 -12.34 14.60
C LEU A 77 0.40 -13.46 13.68
N LYS A 78 -0.04 -14.57 14.28
CA LYS A 78 -0.52 -15.76 13.59
C LYS A 78 -2.02 -15.66 13.32
N ASP A 79 -2.38 -15.26 12.11
CA ASP A 79 -3.75 -15.19 11.61
C ASP A 79 -3.76 -15.22 10.06
N ASP A 80 -4.87 -14.85 9.43
CA ASP A 80 -5.07 -15.07 7.99
C ASP A 80 -4.26 -14.13 7.06
N LEU A 81 -3.46 -13.20 7.61
CA LEU A 81 -2.75 -12.19 6.82
C LEU A 81 -1.79 -12.78 5.78
N GLU A 82 -0.98 -13.77 6.17
CA GLU A 82 0.05 -14.31 5.26
C GLU A 82 -0.58 -15.07 4.08
N MET A 83 -1.73 -15.70 4.28
CA MET A 83 -2.53 -16.31 3.22
C MET A 83 -3.04 -15.24 2.25
N ILE A 84 -3.56 -14.11 2.76
CA ILE A 84 -4.03 -12.99 1.92
C ILE A 84 -2.88 -12.43 1.08
N LYS A 85 -1.71 -12.17 1.70
CA LYS A 85 -0.52 -11.67 1.00
C LYS A 85 -0.08 -12.61 -0.12
N ALA A 86 -0.07 -13.92 0.13
CA ALA A 86 0.28 -14.92 -0.89
C ALA A 86 -0.67 -14.86 -2.10
N LYS A 87 -1.99 -14.75 -1.86
CA LYS A 87 -2.98 -14.64 -2.95
C LYS A 87 -2.84 -13.35 -3.74
N ILE A 88 -2.58 -12.22 -3.06
CA ILE A 88 -2.27 -10.93 -3.72
C ILE A 88 -1.02 -11.05 -4.60
N GLU A 89 0.02 -11.73 -4.10
CA GLU A 89 1.28 -11.90 -4.82
C GLU A 89 1.10 -12.71 -6.11
N MET A 90 0.33 -13.80 -6.04
CA MET A 90 0.04 -14.69 -7.17
C MET A 90 -0.89 -14.09 -8.23
N ALA A 91 -1.70 -13.09 -7.89
CA ALA A 91 -2.70 -12.52 -8.80
C ALA A 91 -2.06 -11.60 -9.85
N ASP A 92 -2.45 -11.71 -11.11
CA ASP A 92 -2.12 -10.72 -12.15
C ASP A 92 -2.97 -9.45 -12.04
N ALA A 93 -4.19 -9.58 -11.51
CA ALA A 93 -5.12 -8.48 -11.34
C ALA A 93 -5.99 -8.63 -10.08
N ILE A 94 -6.49 -7.49 -9.57
CA ILE A 94 -7.26 -7.41 -8.33
C ILE A 94 -8.53 -6.59 -8.55
N ALA A 95 -9.69 -7.18 -8.24
CA ALA A 95 -10.97 -6.48 -8.18
C ALA A 95 -11.40 -6.36 -6.72
N LEU A 96 -11.69 -5.15 -6.25
CA LEU A 96 -12.00 -4.85 -4.85
C LEU A 96 -13.41 -4.28 -4.70
N THR A 97 -14.21 -4.82 -3.79
CA THR A 97 -15.47 -4.19 -3.37
C THR A 97 -15.51 -3.92 -1.89
N SER A 98 -15.98 -2.73 -1.51
CA SER A 98 -16.02 -2.30 -0.11
C SER A 98 -17.33 -1.61 0.25
N PRO A 99 -18.01 -2.00 1.34
CA PRO A 99 -19.07 -1.18 1.90
C PRO A 99 -18.50 0.08 2.57
N CYS A 100 -19.37 1.04 2.89
CA CYS A 100 -19.03 2.28 3.60
C CYS A 100 -19.41 2.15 5.07
N TYR A 101 -18.42 2.04 5.94
CA TYR A 101 -18.59 2.05 7.40
C TYR A 101 -17.84 3.26 7.97
N TYR A 102 -18.56 4.13 8.67
CA TYR A 102 -18.03 5.37 9.24
C TYR A 102 -17.25 6.20 8.21
N LEU A 103 -17.94 6.54 7.10
CA LEU A 103 -17.41 7.29 5.96
C LEU A 103 -16.26 6.62 5.19
N SER A 104 -15.84 5.41 5.52
CA SER A 104 -14.68 4.76 4.90
C SER A 104 -14.86 3.25 4.68
N ALA A 105 -13.80 2.56 4.26
CA ALA A 105 -13.77 1.12 4.20
C ALA A 105 -13.80 0.48 5.59
N PRO A 106 -14.32 -0.76 5.75
CA PRO A 106 -14.28 -1.48 7.01
C PRO A 106 -12.87 -1.65 7.57
N SER A 107 -12.75 -1.65 8.90
CA SER A 107 -11.47 -1.67 9.63
C SER A 107 -10.54 -2.84 9.26
N ILE A 108 -11.10 -3.98 8.83
CA ILE A 108 -10.32 -5.14 8.39
C ILE A 108 -9.41 -4.83 7.20
N LEU A 109 -9.85 -3.99 6.26
CA LEU A 109 -9.02 -3.56 5.13
C LEU A 109 -7.81 -2.77 5.63
N LYS A 110 -8.05 -1.85 6.57
CA LYS A 110 -6.98 -1.05 7.19
C LYS A 110 -6.03 -1.90 8.03
N ALA A 111 -6.53 -2.90 8.76
CA ALA A 111 -5.68 -3.83 9.51
C ALA A 111 -4.74 -4.65 8.61
N ILE A 112 -5.23 -5.09 7.44
CA ILE A 112 -4.40 -5.76 6.42
C ILE A 112 -3.34 -4.79 5.90
N MET A 113 -3.72 -3.55 5.54
CA MET A 113 -2.80 -2.53 5.04
C MET A 113 -1.71 -2.20 6.06
N ASP A 114 -2.08 -1.96 7.32
CA ASP A 114 -1.16 -1.58 8.39
C ASP A 114 -0.10 -2.64 8.68
N ARG A 115 -0.46 -3.92 8.55
CA ARG A 115 0.47 -5.04 8.76
C ARG A 115 1.26 -5.43 7.51
N SER A 116 0.87 -4.91 6.34
CA SER A 116 1.49 -5.23 5.06
C SER A 116 2.45 -4.16 4.52
N ALA A 117 2.53 -2.99 5.16
CA ALA A 117 3.26 -1.83 4.65
C ALA A 117 4.71 -2.16 4.21
N ALA A 118 5.55 -2.72 5.10
CA ALA A 118 6.94 -3.05 4.79
C ALA A 118 7.06 -4.06 3.62
N TRP A 119 6.18 -5.05 3.58
CA TRP A 119 6.12 -6.04 2.49
C TRP A 119 5.70 -5.38 1.17
N ALA A 120 4.63 -4.58 1.17
CA ALA A 120 4.07 -3.93 -0.01
C ALA A 120 5.05 -2.95 -0.67
N ILE A 121 5.75 -2.13 0.15
CA ILE A 121 6.77 -1.20 -0.34
C ILE A 121 7.95 -1.98 -0.94
N SER A 122 8.44 -3.01 -0.24
CA SER A 122 9.53 -3.87 -0.74
C SER A 122 9.16 -4.55 -2.05
N LYS A 123 7.93 -5.07 -2.19
CA LYS A 123 7.45 -5.67 -3.44
C LYS A 123 7.37 -4.67 -4.58
N THR A 124 6.85 -3.47 -4.33
CA THR A 124 6.78 -2.42 -5.36
C THR A 124 8.17 -1.95 -5.79
N ALA A 125 9.10 -1.77 -4.84
CA ALA A 125 10.46 -1.32 -5.10
C ALA A 125 11.30 -2.31 -5.94
N ASN A 126 10.93 -3.59 -5.92
CA ASN A 126 11.63 -4.68 -6.64
C ASN A 126 10.80 -5.24 -7.80
N SER A 127 9.66 -4.64 -8.14
CA SER A 127 8.82 -5.15 -9.22
C SER A 127 9.32 -4.72 -10.59
N SER A 128 9.29 -5.64 -11.55
CA SER A 128 9.50 -5.37 -12.98
C SER A 128 8.19 -5.16 -13.74
N LYS A 129 7.03 -5.51 -13.15
CA LYS A 129 5.72 -5.46 -13.80
C LYS A 129 4.63 -4.96 -12.85
N LYS A 130 3.61 -4.30 -13.39
CA LYS A 130 2.41 -3.88 -12.66
C LYS A 130 1.31 -4.93 -12.71
N LYS A 131 0.48 -4.96 -11.67
CA LYS A 131 -0.80 -5.67 -11.67
C LYS A 131 -1.89 -4.71 -12.16
N TYR A 132 -3.06 -5.22 -12.51
CA TYR A 132 -4.23 -4.40 -12.81
C TYR A 132 -5.17 -4.35 -11.60
N GLY A 133 -5.78 -3.19 -11.34
CA GLY A 133 -6.64 -2.97 -10.17
C GLY A 133 -7.94 -2.29 -10.55
N VAL A 134 -9.05 -2.71 -9.95
CA VAL A 134 -10.35 -2.04 -10.08
C VAL A 134 -11.09 -2.07 -8.75
N ALA A 135 -11.84 -1.01 -8.43
CA ALA A 135 -12.58 -0.95 -7.18
C ALA A 135 -14.01 -0.42 -7.34
N VAL A 136 -14.99 -1.06 -6.71
CA VAL A 136 -16.36 -0.52 -6.62
C VAL A 136 -16.82 -0.53 -5.17
N SER A 137 -17.12 0.65 -4.66
CA SER A 137 -17.60 0.86 -3.29
C SER A 137 -19.12 0.97 -3.25
N VAL A 138 -19.72 0.69 -2.10
CA VAL A 138 -21.16 0.86 -1.87
C VAL A 138 -21.43 1.55 -0.54
N ALA A 139 -22.39 2.47 -0.53
CA ALA A 139 -22.82 3.22 0.63
C ALA A 139 -24.35 3.16 0.78
N GLY A 140 -24.84 3.15 2.02
CA GLY A 140 -26.28 3.16 2.29
C GLY A 140 -26.93 4.53 2.07
N GLY A 141 -26.22 5.60 2.41
CA GLY A 141 -26.71 6.97 2.30
C GLY A 141 -26.13 7.74 1.12
N ALA A 142 -26.54 9.00 1.04
CA ALA A 142 -26.03 10.04 0.16
C ALA A 142 -25.90 11.36 0.95
N PRO A 143 -25.11 12.34 0.48
CA PRO A 143 -24.22 12.28 -0.70
C PRO A 143 -23.02 11.34 -0.47
N ILE A 144 -22.68 10.54 -1.49
CA ILE A 144 -21.52 9.62 -1.47
C ILE A 144 -20.17 10.37 -1.55
N GLU A 145 -20.26 11.64 -1.91
CA GLU A 145 -19.19 12.59 -2.16
C GLU A 145 -18.35 12.91 -0.95
N PHE A 146 -18.88 12.68 0.25
CA PHE A 146 -18.18 12.92 1.52
C PHE A 146 -17.52 11.66 2.06
N SER A 147 -17.60 10.54 1.34
CA SER A 147 -16.94 9.31 1.73
C SER A 147 -15.45 9.32 1.39
N LEU A 148 -14.65 8.72 2.25
CA LEU A 148 -13.21 8.49 2.08
C LEU A 148 -12.92 7.14 1.41
N GLN A 149 -13.94 6.43 0.92
CA GLN A 149 -13.79 5.07 0.39
C GLN A 149 -12.83 5.00 -0.80
N ARG A 150 -12.88 5.99 -1.69
CA ARG A 150 -11.98 6.07 -2.85
C ARG A 150 -10.52 6.13 -2.43
N ILE A 151 -10.21 6.96 -1.43
CA ILE A 151 -8.86 7.07 -0.85
C ILE A 151 -8.34 5.70 -0.40
N PHE A 152 -9.12 4.97 0.40
CA PHE A 152 -8.68 3.69 0.98
C PHE A 152 -8.54 2.58 -0.04
N THR A 153 -9.50 2.47 -0.96
CA THR A 153 -9.44 1.47 -2.04
C THR A 153 -8.30 1.77 -3.02
N SER A 154 -8.04 3.05 -3.33
CA SER A 154 -6.90 3.46 -4.14
C SER A 154 -5.56 3.23 -3.44
N LEU A 155 -5.47 3.50 -2.14
CA LEU A 155 -4.29 3.17 -1.34
C LEU A 155 -4.03 1.66 -1.34
N PHE A 156 -5.07 0.85 -1.11
CA PHE A 156 -4.93 -0.60 -1.10
C PHE A 156 -4.42 -1.13 -2.45
N LEU A 157 -5.06 -0.75 -3.56
CA LEU A 157 -4.64 -1.21 -4.89
C LEU A 157 -3.24 -0.68 -5.26
N GLY A 158 -2.98 0.61 -5.04
CA GLY A 158 -1.69 1.23 -5.38
C GLY A 158 -0.52 0.64 -4.59
N LEU A 159 -0.68 0.40 -3.29
CA LEU A 159 0.35 -0.24 -2.46
C LEU A 159 0.57 -1.71 -2.82
N ASN A 160 -0.44 -2.39 -3.37
CA ASN A 160 -0.30 -3.75 -3.91
C ASN A 160 0.13 -3.75 -5.39
N ASN A 161 0.79 -2.67 -5.83
CA ASN A 161 1.43 -2.54 -7.13
C ASN A 161 0.45 -2.64 -8.32
N CYS A 162 -0.82 -2.26 -8.13
CA CYS A 162 -1.80 -2.19 -9.20
C CYS A 162 -1.79 -0.82 -9.92
N GLU A 163 -1.94 -0.85 -11.24
CA GLU A 163 -2.48 0.28 -12.00
C GLU A 163 -4.00 0.24 -11.94
N ILE A 164 -4.61 1.33 -11.45
CA ILE A 164 -6.05 1.36 -11.15
C ILE A 164 -6.83 1.77 -12.40
N ILE A 165 -7.60 0.85 -12.96
CA ILE A 165 -8.38 1.01 -14.19
C ILE A 165 -9.66 1.80 -13.95
N GLY A 166 -10.39 1.41 -12.91
CA GLY A 166 -11.76 1.86 -12.67
C GLY A 166 -12.04 2.08 -11.19
N GLN A 167 -12.80 3.12 -10.85
CA GLN A 167 -13.34 3.31 -9.51
C GLN A 167 -14.72 3.96 -9.51
N LEU A 168 -15.68 3.32 -8.81
CA LEU A 168 -17.06 3.80 -8.67
C LEU A 168 -17.55 3.66 -7.22
N THR A 169 -18.44 4.55 -6.79
CA THR A 169 -19.18 4.40 -5.52
C THR A 169 -20.68 4.40 -5.80
N ILE A 170 -21.38 3.36 -5.36
CA ILE A 170 -22.83 3.23 -5.47
C ILE A 170 -23.48 3.69 -4.16
N GLY A 171 -24.27 4.75 -4.20
CA GLY A 171 -25.08 5.21 -3.07
C GLY A 171 -26.47 4.56 -3.01
N HIS A 172 -27.21 4.87 -1.95
CA HIS A 172 -28.60 4.44 -1.72
C HIS A 172 -28.81 2.92 -1.66
N ALA A 173 -27.85 2.18 -1.09
CA ALA A 173 -27.95 0.72 -0.96
C ALA A 173 -27.58 0.26 0.47
N PHE A 174 -28.49 0.51 1.41
CA PHE A 174 -28.38 0.18 2.82
C PHE A 174 -28.76 -1.29 3.12
N ASN A 175 -29.91 -1.74 2.61
CA ASN A 175 -30.38 -3.10 2.80
C ASN A 175 -29.70 -4.08 1.85
N LYS A 176 -29.70 -5.35 2.24
CA LYS A 176 -29.10 -6.43 1.46
C LYS A 176 -29.83 -6.55 0.11
N GLY A 177 -29.09 -6.44 -0.99
CA GLY A 177 -29.60 -6.62 -2.35
C GLY A 177 -30.15 -5.35 -3.00
N GLU A 178 -30.18 -4.20 -2.31
CA GLU A 178 -30.75 -2.95 -2.86
C GLU A 178 -30.05 -2.46 -4.14
N VAL A 179 -28.80 -2.83 -4.37
CA VAL A 179 -28.10 -2.52 -5.63
C VAL A 179 -28.78 -3.12 -6.87
N LEU A 180 -29.58 -4.18 -6.70
CA LEU A 180 -30.36 -4.78 -7.79
C LEU A 180 -31.55 -3.92 -8.23
N LEU A 181 -32.00 -2.98 -7.38
CA LEU A 181 -33.06 -2.03 -7.71
C LEU A 181 -32.56 -0.92 -8.65
N ASP A 182 -31.24 -0.79 -8.82
CA ASP A 182 -30.62 0.20 -9.70
C ASP A 182 -29.81 -0.47 -10.82
N PRO A 183 -30.48 -1.03 -11.85
CA PRO A 183 -29.82 -1.67 -12.97
C PRO A 183 -28.95 -0.70 -13.78
N SER A 184 -29.18 0.62 -13.67
CA SER A 184 -28.36 1.62 -14.35
C SER A 184 -26.95 1.65 -13.78
N LYS A 185 -26.80 1.66 -12.45
CA LYS A 185 -25.50 1.58 -11.80
C LYS A 185 -24.83 0.23 -12.00
N LEU A 186 -25.58 -0.86 -12.05
CA LEU A 186 -25.00 -2.18 -12.35
C LEU A 186 -24.48 -2.29 -13.80
N ARG A 187 -25.10 -1.62 -14.77
CA ARG A 187 -24.54 -1.51 -16.13
C ARG A 187 -23.19 -0.79 -16.13
N LEU A 188 -23.04 0.27 -15.32
CA LEU A 188 -21.76 0.95 -15.15
C LEU A 188 -20.69 0.02 -14.54
N VAL A 189 -21.07 -0.79 -13.54
CA VAL A 189 -20.16 -1.82 -12.98
C VAL A 189 -19.73 -2.83 -14.05
N SER A 190 -20.67 -3.28 -14.88
CA SER A 190 -20.41 -4.20 -15.99
C SER A 190 -19.41 -3.59 -17.00
N GLU A 191 -19.62 -2.32 -17.40
CA GLU A 191 -18.72 -1.61 -18.31
C GLU A 191 -17.32 -1.37 -17.71
N ILE A 192 -17.22 -1.08 -16.42
CA ILE A 192 -15.92 -1.07 -15.72
C ILE A 192 -15.27 -2.46 -15.77
N GLY A 193 -16.05 -3.53 -15.62
CA GLY A 193 -15.60 -4.92 -15.74
C GLY A 193 -15.05 -5.25 -17.14
N GLU A 194 -15.69 -4.75 -18.19
CA GLU A 194 -15.21 -4.89 -19.58
C GLU A 194 -13.89 -4.14 -19.80
N ASN A 195 -13.77 -2.91 -19.30
CA ASN A 195 -12.52 -2.15 -19.34
C ASN A 195 -11.39 -2.86 -18.55
N PHE A 196 -11.75 -3.49 -17.44
CA PHE A 196 -10.84 -4.28 -16.62
C PHE A 196 -10.33 -5.50 -17.37
N LEU A 197 -11.22 -6.29 -17.98
CA LEU A 197 -10.86 -7.40 -18.85
C LEU A 197 -9.97 -6.94 -20.00
N HIS A 198 -10.39 -5.89 -20.73
CA HIS A 198 -9.65 -5.41 -21.88
C HIS A 198 -8.21 -5.03 -21.52
N SER A 199 -8.02 -4.30 -20.41
CA SER A 199 -6.69 -3.91 -19.92
C SER A 199 -5.79 -5.12 -19.60
N ILE A 200 -6.39 -6.18 -19.04
CA ILE A 200 -5.70 -7.44 -18.72
C ILE A 200 -5.26 -8.17 -20.01
N GLU A 201 -6.14 -8.23 -21.03
CA GLU A 201 -5.88 -8.92 -22.28
C GLU A 201 -4.82 -8.23 -23.15
N VAL A 202 -4.82 -6.89 -23.19
CA VAL A 202 -3.84 -6.11 -23.97
C VAL A 202 -2.57 -5.78 -23.20
N ASP A 203 -2.48 -6.19 -21.92
CA ASP A 203 -1.36 -5.90 -21.02
C ASP A 203 -1.04 -4.40 -20.93
N HIS A 204 -2.10 -3.56 -20.89
CA HIS A 204 -1.99 -2.10 -20.78
C HIS A 204 -3.15 -1.53 -19.96
N CYS A 205 -2.87 -0.63 -19.02
CA CYS A 205 -3.90 -0.01 -18.19
C CYS A 205 -4.73 1.00 -18.99
N ILE A 206 -5.97 0.63 -19.32
CA ILE A 206 -6.93 1.52 -19.98
C ILE A 206 -7.85 2.08 -18.90
N LYS A 207 -7.69 3.36 -18.56
CA LYS A 207 -8.54 4.02 -17.56
C LYS A 207 -9.99 4.04 -18.07
N SER A 208 -10.92 3.54 -17.25
CA SER A 208 -12.34 3.61 -17.57
C SER A 208 -12.81 5.06 -17.65
N ALA A 209 -13.75 5.36 -18.55
CA ALA A 209 -14.42 6.66 -18.55
C ALA A 209 -15.33 6.83 -17.33
N ILE A 210 -15.79 5.73 -16.72
CA ILE A 210 -16.67 5.70 -15.53
C ILE A 210 -15.83 5.83 -14.24
N ASN A 211 -14.90 6.76 -14.25
CA ASN A 211 -14.10 7.08 -13.07
C ASN A 211 -14.66 8.26 -12.27
N GLU A 212 -15.68 8.92 -12.83
CA GLU A 212 -16.18 10.21 -12.41
C GLU A 212 -17.40 10.10 -11.48
N CYS A 213 -17.41 10.90 -10.42
CA CYS A 213 -18.59 11.71 -10.17
C CYS A 213 -18.45 12.85 -11.18
N GLU A 214 -19.34 12.98 -12.17
CA GLU A 214 -19.15 13.80 -13.39
C GLU A 214 -18.70 15.26 -13.14
N GLU A 215 -18.96 15.80 -11.95
CA GLU A 215 -18.57 17.17 -11.57
C GLU A 215 -17.29 17.26 -10.71
N LYS A 216 -16.57 16.15 -10.50
CA LYS A 216 -15.44 16.10 -9.57
C LYS A 216 -14.10 15.82 -10.24
N LEU A 217 -13.11 16.57 -9.74
CA LEU A 217 -11.72 16.31 -10.04
C LEU A 217 -11.24 15.04 -9.34
N VAL A 218 -10.84 14.04 -10.13
CA VAL A 218 -10.17 12.83 -9.64
C VAL A 218 -8.70 12.85 -10.04
N CYS A 219 -7.84 12.27 -9.21
CA CYS A 219 -6.43 12.07 -9.51
C CYS A 219 -6.27 11.14 -10.72
N PRO A 220 -5.70 11.59 -11.86
CA PRO A 220 -5.51 10.74 -13.05
C PRO A 220 -4.68 9.47 -12.77
N HIS A 221 -3.80 9.54 -11.76
CA HIS A 221 -2.92 8.44 -11.42
C HIS A 221 -3.62 7.36 -10.58
N CYS A 222 -4.20 7.74 -9.44
CA CYS A 222 -4.75 6.78 -8.45
C CYS A 222 -6.27 6.83 -8.28
N LEU A 223 -6.97 7.70 -9.00
CA LEU A 223 -8.43 7.88 -8.99
C LEU A 223 -9.03 8.37 -7.66
N SER A 224 -8.21 8.69 -6.66
CA SER A 224 -8.66 9.40 -5.46
C SER A 224 -9.25 10.76 -5.83
N ASP A 225 -10.32 11.14 -5.14
CA ASP A 225 -11.05 12.40 -5.28
C ASP A 225 -10.73 13.41 -4.16
N ALA A 226 -9.57 13.27 -3.51
CA ALA A 226 -9.12 14.13 -2.43
C ALA A 226 -7.74 14.72 -2.74
N PHE A 227 -7.56 16.00 -2.41
CA PHE A 227 -6.32 16.76 -2.58
C PHE A 227 -6.04 17.62 -1.36
N GLN A 228 -4.77 17.71 -0.97
CA GLN A 228 -4.28 18.72 -0.04
C GLN A 228 -4.04 20.02 -0.80
N ILE A 229 -4.56 21.12 -0.28
CA ILE A 229 -4.41 22.46 -0.86
C ILE A 229 -3.30 23.18 -0.09
N TYR A 230 -2.22 23.54 -0.78
CA TYR A 230 -1.09 24.26 -0.21
C TYR A 230 -1.31 25.77 -0.31
N LYS A 231 -0.63 26.56 0.55
CA LYS A 231 -0.76 28.03 0.60
C LYS A 231 -0.40 28.72 -0.73
N ASP A 232 0.44 28.08 -1.54
CA ASP A 232 0.85 28.53 -2.87
C ASP A 232 -0.11 28.07 -3.99
N GLY A 233 -1.25 27.48 -3.63
CA GLY A 233 -2.28 27.01 -4.56
C GLY A 233 -2.03 25.62 -5.14
N ARG A 234 -0.92 24.95 -4.81
CA ARG A 234 -0.67 23.58 -5.28
C ARG A 234 -1.67 22.60 -4.70
N LEU A 235 -2.07 21.64 -5.53
CA LEU A 235 -2.95 20.53 -5.17
C LEU A 235 -2.15 19.23 -5.14
N ILE A 236 -1.93 18.66 -3.95
CA ILE A 236 -1.17 17.42 -3.79
C ILE A 236 -2.13 16.28 -3.47
N CYS A 237 -2.09 15.20 -4.24
CA CYS A 237 -2.88 14.01 -3.93
C CYS A 237 -2.27 13.30 -2.71
N PRO A 238 -2.98 13.13 -1.58
CA PRO A 238 -2.43 12.48 -0.38
C PRO A 238 -2.26 10.97 -0.57
N VAL A 239 -2.89 10.39 -1.60
CA VAL A 239 -2.84 8.96 -1.91
C VAL A 239 -1.58 8.60 -2.68
N CYS A 240 -1.31 9.23 -3.83
CA CYS A 240 -0.08 8.94 -4.60
C CYS A 240 1.10 9.85 -4.23
N GLY A 241 0.83 11.03 -3.66
CA GLY A 241 1.83 12.05 -3.31
C GLY A 241 2.22 13.00 -4.45
N GLY A 242 1.63 12.85 -5.63
CA GLY A 242 1.93 13.69 -6.78
C GLY A 242 1.13 14.99 -6.82
N GLU A 243 1.69 15.99 -7.49
CA GLU A 243 1.07 17.30 -7.68
C GLU A 243 0.16 17.29 -8.91
N LEU A 244 -1.06 17.78 -8.75
CA LEU A 244 -1.97 17.98 -9.85
C LEU A 244 -1.65 19.29 -10.57
N LYS A 245 -1.38 19.20 -11.87
CA LYS A 245 -1.26 20.35 -12.77
C LYS A 245 -2.24 20.22 -13.91
N ARG A 246 -2.66 21.37 -14.46
CA ARG A 246 -3.42 21.43 -15.70
C ARG A 246 -2.46 21.76 -16.84
N THR A 247 -2.46 20.94 -17.88
CA THR A 247 -1.60 21.10 -19.06
C THR A 247 -2.41 20.75 -20.30
N ASN A 248 -2.48 21.65 -21.29
CA ASN A 248 -3.27 21.48 -22.52
C ASN A 248 -4.70 21.01 -22.21
N GLU A 249 -5.37 21.71 -21.30
CA GLU A 249 -6.73 21.42 -20.80
C GLU A 249 -6.91 20.09 -20.05
N LYS A 250 -5.88 19.25 -19.97
CA LYS A 250 -5.91 17.97 -19.26
C LYS A 250 -5.29 18.09 -17.88
N ASN A 251 -5.87 17.38 -16.93
CA ASN A 251 -5.29 17.23 -15.61
C ASN A 251 -4.22 16.13 -15.64
N VAL A 252 -3.03 16.45 -15.11
CA VAL A 252 -1.88 15.53 -15.05
C VAL A 252 -1.30 15.52 -13.64
N ILE A 253 -0.74 14.38 -13.25
CA ILE A 253 0.03 14.27 -12.00
C ILE A 253 1.51 14.35 -12.34
N VAL A 254 2.22 15.26 -11.70
CA VAL A 254 3.67 15.45 -11.87
C VAL A 254 4.41 15.25 -10.55
N GLY A 255 5.71 14.99 -10.66
CA GLY A 255 6.60 14.85 -9.51
C GLY A 255 6.52 13.47 -8.87
N PHE A 256 6.51 13.45 -7.53
CA PHE A 256 6.61 12.22 -6.75
C PHE A 256 5.41 11.28 -6.96
N ASN A 257 5.69 9.98 -7.02
CA ASN A 257 4.66 8.96 -7.08
C ASN A 257 5.06 7.79 -6.17
N ARG A 258 4.40 7.65 -5.02
CA ARG A 258 4.73 6.58 -4.08
C ARG A 258 4.43 5.16 -4.59
N PHE A 259 3.57 5.04 -5.60
CA PHE A 259 3.26 3.74 -6.21
C PHE A 259 4.22 3.40 -7.35
N SER A 260 5.14 4.27 -7.77
CA SER A 260 6.17 3.90 -8.74
C SER A 260 7.30 3.10 -8.08
N VAL A 261 8.07 2.37 -8.88
CA VAL A 261 9.27 1.66 -8.42
C VAL A 261 10.25 2.64 -7.76
N GLN A 262 10.51 3.78 -8.40
CA GLN A 262 11.39 4.81 -7.88
C GLN A 262 10.87 5.43 -6.58
N GLY A 263 9.56 5.68 -6.50
CA GLY A 263 8.94 6.21 -5.28
C GLY A 263 9.01 5.25 -4.10
N ALA A 264 8.78 3.96 -4.35
CA ALA A 264 8.92 2.92 -3.34
C ALA A 264 10.38 2.73 -2.90
N GLN A 265 11.34 2.78 -3.82
CA GLN A 265 12.78 2.75 -3.52
C GLN A 265 13.21 3.96 -2.69
N GLY A 266 12.79 5.17 -3.07
CA GLY A 266 13.05 6.39 -2.30
C GLY A 266 12.45 6.35 -0.89
N HIS A 267 11.23 5.83 -0.77
CA HIS A 267 10.59 5.66 0.54
C HIS A 267 11.33 4.64 1.43
N ASN A 268 11.75 3.50 0.87
CA ASN A 268 12.59 2.53 1.58
C ASN A 268 13.91 3.16 2.06
N ALA A 269 14.59 3.93 1.20
CA ALA A 269 15.81 4.63 1.59
C ALA A 269 15.58 5.62 2.74
N HIS A 270 14.46 6.37 2.70
CA HIS A 270 14.10 7.28 3.78
C HIS A 270 13.83 6.56 5.10
N ILE A 271 13.12 5.42 5.08
CA ILE A 271 12.91 4.58 6.28
C ILE A 271 14.25 4.15 6.87
N VAL A 272 15.16 3.63 6.05
CA VAL A 272 16.49 3.17 6.49
C VAL A 272 17.28 4.32 7.11
N ASN A 273 17.28 5.49 6.48
CA ASN A 273 17.97 6.67 7.00
C ASN A 273 17.39 7.13 8.35
N ASN A 274 16.05 7.09 8.52
CA ASN A 274 15.41 7.44 9.79
C ASN A 274 15.75 6.45 10.91
N VAL A 275 15.80 5.15 10.60
CA VAL A 275 16.23 4.12 11.56
C VAL A 275 17.66 4.38 12.01
N ILE A 276 18.57 4.63 11.07
CA ILE A 276 19.97 4.96 11.35
C ILE A 276 20.08 6.23 12.20
N GLY A 277 19.34 7.27 11.85
CA GLY A 277 19.33 8.51 12.61
C GLY A 277 18.85 8.30 14.05
N GLY A 278 17.78 7.53 14.24
CA GLY A 278 17.28 7.15 15.56
C GLY A 278 18.30 6.35 16.39
N MET A 279 19.06 5.47 15.76
CA MET A 279 20.15 4.74 16.43
C MET A 279 21.26 5.67 16.89
N LEU A 280 21.72 6.57 16.01
CA LEU A 280 22.78 7.54 16.35
C LEU A 280 22.33 8.50 17.47
N ALA A 281 21.06 8.92 17.46
CA ALA A 281 20.48 9.80 18.45
C ALA A 281 19.97 9.08 19.72
N SER A 282 20.18 7.77 19.88
CA SER A 282 19.46 6.98 20.89
C SER A 282 19.70 7.45 22.33
N ASP A 283 20.90 7.95 22.65
CA ASP A 283 21.23 8.42 24.00
C ASP A 283 20.58 9.77 24.30
N GLU A 284 20.60 10.69 23.34
CA GLU A 284 19.85 11.95 23.39
C GLU A 284 18.34 11.69 23.55
N ILE A 285 17.78 10.78 22.74
CA ILE A 285 16.37 10.39 22.83
C ILE A 285 16.05 9.87 24.24
N ARG A 286 16.90 8.99 24.79
CA ARG A 286 16.71 8.45 26.14
C ARG A 286 16.71 9.55 27.20
N GLN A 287 17.65 10.50 27.13
CA GLN A 287 17.74 11.61 28.07
C GLN A 287 16.51 12.54 27.95
N ARG A 288 16.14 12.95 26.73
CA ARG A 288 14.96 13.80 26.49
C ARG A 288 13.67 13.13 26.96
N LEU A 289 13.50 11.83 26.70
CA LEU A 289 12.34 11.07 27.17
C LEU A 289 12.28 11.00 28.70
N GLN A 290 13.40 10.76 29.37
CA GLN A 290 13.45 10.76 30.83
C GLN A 290 13.08 12.14 31.38
N ASN A 291 13.62 13.22 30.81
CA ASN A 291 13.30 14.58 31.24
C ASN A 291 11.82 14.93 31.02
N TYR A 292 11.26 14.54 29.88
CA TYR A 292 9.85 14.74 29.58
C TYR A 292 8.96 13.99 30.59
N TRP A 293 9.17 12.68 30.78
CA TRP A 293 8.28 11.89 31.63
C TRP A 293 8.48 12.10 33.13
N LYS A 294 9.69 12.42 33.58
CA LYS A 294 9.98 12.61 35.02
C LYS A 294 9.79 14.06 35.48
N PHE A 295 10.03 15.02 34.59
CA PHE A 295 10.11 16.43 34.97
C PHE A 295 9.25 17.35 34.10
N ASP A 296 8.48 16.81 33.14
CA ASP A 296 7.65 17.58 32.21
C ASP A 296 8.44 18.65 31.43
N VAL A 297 9.70 18.35 31.13
CA VAL A 297 10.58 19.28 30.42
C VAL A 297 10.55 19.00 28.92
N LEU A 298 10.07 19.98 28.16
CA LEU A 298 10.17 19.99 26.70
C LEU A 298 11.54 20.52 26.24
N PRO A 299 12.21 19.85 25.28
CA PRO A 299 13.44 20.37 24.69
C PRO A 299 13.20 21.69 23.96
N LYS A 300 14.05 22.70 24.21
CA LYS A 300 13.97 24.02 23.55
C LYS A 300 14.75 24.09 22.24
N GLU A 301 15.77 23.24 22.09
CA GLU A 301 16.67 23.24 20.94
C GLU A 301 16.53 21.97 20.11
N GLY A 302 16.65 22.15 18.79
CA GLY A 302 16.71 21.04 17.84
C GLY A 302 18.00 20.23 18.02
N TYR A 303 17.91 18.91 17.84
CA TYR A 303 19.08 18.04 17.84
C TYR A 303 19.51 17.75 16.39
N GLN A 304 20.77 18.00 16.07
CA GLN A 304 21.32 17.74 14.74
C GLN A 304 21.96 16.35 14.69
N ILE A 305 21.40 15.48 13.85
CA ILE A 305 21.91 14.11 13.68
C ILE A 305 22.93 14.11 12.54
N ASN A 306 24.20 13.81 12.85
CA ASN A 306 25.21 13.60 11.83
C ASN A 306 25.10 12.17 11.25
N LEU A 307 24.48 12.05 10.09
CA LEU A 307 24.31 10.79 9.35
C LEU A 307 25.55 10.34 8.55
N ASP A 308 26.64 11.10 8.55
CA ASP A 308 27.83 10.74 7.77
C ASP A 308 28.52 9.49 8.34
N LEU A 309 28.63 8.45 7.52
CA LEU A 309 29.27 7.17 7.85
C LEU A 309 30.46 6.85 6.93
N THR A 310 30.94 7.84 6.17
CA THR A 310 31.99 7.63 5.15
C THR A 310 33.34 7.28 5.77
N GLU A 311 33.74 8.01 6.82
CA GLU A 311 35.04 7.86 7.50
C GLU A 311 35.10 6.69 8.51
N VAL A 312 33.98 6.00 8.74
CA VAL A 312 33.86 4.98 9.81
C VAL A 312 34.40 3.61 9.40
N LYS A 313 34.88 3.44 8.16
CA LYS A 313 35.28 2.12 7.66
C LYS A 313 36.61 1.69 8.29
N ASN A 314 36.62 0.52 8.94
CA ASN A 314 37.80 -0.11 9.58
C ASN A 314 38.45 0.70 10.71
N SER A 315 37.69 1.56 11.40
CA SER A 315 38.21 2.40 12.47
C SER A 315 38.27 1.73 13.85
N LEU A 316 37.57 0.61 14.04
CA LEU A 316 37.64 -0.22 15.25
C LEU A 316 37.60 -1.71 14.87
N ASP A 317 38.36 -2.51 15.60
CA ASP A 317 38.33 -3.97 15.48
C ASP A 317 37.05 -4.54 16.09
N TRP A 318 36.51 -5.57 15.43
CA TRP A 318 35.35 -6.33 15.89
C TRP A 318 35.81 -7.71 16.32
N ASP A 319 35.50 -8.11 17.55
CA ASP A 319 35.73 -9.49 17.95
C ASP A 319 34.74 -10.46 17.24
N ASN A 320 35.06 -11.75 17.29
CA ASN A 320 34.25 -12.77 16.64
C ASN A 320 32.84 -12.88 17.26
N GLU A 321 32.71 -12.67 18.57
CA GLU A 321 31.41 -12.76 19.25
C GLU A 321 30.48 -11.61 18.87
N ALA A 322 31.01 -10.40 18.67
CA ALA A 322 30.31 -9.22 18.19
C ALA A 322 29.81 -9.42 16.76
N LEU A 323 30.62 -10.02 15.89
CA LEU A 323 30.23 -10.36 14.52
C LEU A 323 29.10 -11.41 14.52
N GLU A 324 29.18 -12.45 15.35
CA GLU A 324 28.12 -13.44 15.48
C GLU A 324 26.84 -12.85 16.07
N ALA A 325 26.95 -11.99 17.08
CA ALA A 325 25.82 -11.28 17.66
C ALA A 325 25.11 -10.39 16.63
N LEU A 326 25.87 -9.66 15.80
CA LEU A 326 25.32 -8.86 14.71
C LEU A 326 24.60 -9.74 13.67
N LYS A 327 25.22 -10.87 13.27
CA LYS A 327 24.62 -11.80 12.29
C LYS A 327 23.32 -12.41 12.81
N ALA A 328 23.27 -12.75 14.09
CA ALA A 328 22.09 -13.32 14.72
C ALA A 328 20.94 -12.31 14.82
N ALA A 329 21.24 -11.02 15.05
CA ALA A 329 20.23 -10.00 15.27
C ALA A 329 19.76 -9.29 13.98
N ILE A 330 20.64 -9.15 12.98
CA ILE A 330 20.42 -8.28 11.82
C ILE A 330 20.49 -9.07 10.51
N PRO A 331 19.50 -8.94 9.61
CA PRO A 331 19.55 -9.55 8.29
C PRO A 331 20.77 -9.10 7.48
N ALA A 332 21.34 -10.00 6.68
CA ALA A 332 22.55 -9.78 5.89
C ALA A 332 22.56 -8.44 5.11
N ALA A 333 21.42 -8.06 4.52
CA ALA A 333 21.27 -6.83 3.75
C ALA A 333 21.57 -5.55 4.56
N PHE A 334 21.41 -5.58 5.88
CA PHE A 334 21.61 -4.41 6.76
C PHE A 334 22.87 -4.51 7.62
N GLN A 335 23.55 -5.66 7.66
CA GLN A 335 24.69 -5.87 8.55
C GLN A 335 25.80 -4.83 8.33
N GLN A 336 26.16 -4.55 7.08
CA GLN A 336 27.23 -3.58 6.77
C GLN A 336 26.91 -2.17 7.26
N ILE A 337 25.67 -1.70 7.06
CA ILE A 337 25.29 -0.35 7.46
C ILE A 337 25.15 -0.25 8.98
N ILE A 338 24.55 -1.25 9.63
CA ILE A 338 24.43 -1.31 11.09
C ILE A 338 25.81 -1.42 11.76
N LYS A 339 26.74 -2.18 11.16
CA LYS A 339 28.14 -2.27 11.61
C LYS A 339 28.77 -0.88 11.67
N LYS A 340 28.63 -0.07 10.62
CA LYS A 340 29.14 1.32 10.60
C LYS A 340 28.50 2.20 11.67
N VAL A 341 27.19 2.07 11.88
CA VAL A 341 26.48 2.86 12.90
C VAL A 341 26.98 2.50 14.31
N ILE A 342 27.11 1.21 14.62
CA ILE A 342 27.64 0.73 15.91
C ILE A 342 29.08 1.23 16.10
N THR A 343 29.94 1.09 15.09
CA THR A 343 31.32 1.59 15.16
C THR A 343 31.36 3.10 15.41
N LYS A 344 30.54 3.90 14.72
CA LYS A 344 30.47 5.36 14.93
C LYS A 344 30.09 5.69 16.36
N LYS A 345 29.08 5.01 16.92
CA LYS A 345 28.65 5.23 18.31
C LYS A 345 29.74 4.83 19.30
N ALA A 346 30.40 3.70 19.08
CA ALA A 346 31.48 3.24 19.93
C ALA A 346 32.63 4.27 19.97
N LEU A 347 33.04 4.79 18.81
CA LEU A 347 34.03 5.87 18.72
C LEU A 347 33.60 7.14 19.47
N GLN A 348 32.34 7.56 19.31
CA GLN A 348 31.80 8.73 20.01
C GLN A 348 31.78 8.56 21.54
N ASN A 349 31.73 7.31 22.03
CA ASN A 349 31.76 6.98 23.45
C ASN A 349 33.17 6.57 23.93
N GLY A 350 34.21 6.73 23.10
CA GLY A 350 35.61 6.45 23.47
C GLY A 350 35.96 4.96 23.58
N GLU A 351 35.18 4.08 22.96
CA GLU A 351 35.47 2.64 22.94
C GLU A 351 36.60 2.32 21.93
N THR A 352 37.49 1.40 22.30
CA THR A 352 38.69 1.03 21.52
C THR A 352 38.53 -0.26 20.70
N CYS A 353 37.48 -1.04 20.98
CA CYS A 353 37.11 -2.24 20.21
C CYS A 353 35.59 -2.44 20.27
N ILE A 354 35.05 -3.23 19.36
CA ILE A 354 33.63 -3.61 19.35
C ILE A 354 33.49 -5.01 19.91
N THR A 355 32.90 -5.10 21.10
CA THR A 355 32.56 -6.37 21.74
C THR A 355 31.09 -6.74 21.55
N LYS A 356 30.74 -7.95 21.97
CA LYS A 356 29.34 -8.40 22.04
C LYS A 356 28.46 -7.45 22.87
N GLU A 357 28.97 -6.93 23.98
CA GLU A 357 28.26 -5.96 24.83
C GLU A 357 28.04 -4.63 24.10
N THR A 358 29.04 -4.16 23.35
CA THR A 358 28.91 -2.96 22.49
C THR A 358 27.78 -3.13 21.49
N VAL A 359 27.72 -4.29 20.82
CA VAL A 359 26.64 -4.63 19.87
C VAL A 359 25.29 -4.65 20.58
N GLN A 360 25.17 -5.33 21.71
CA GLN A 360 23.91 -5.38 22.48
C GLN A 360 23.44 -4.01 22.98
N ARG A 361 24.38 -3.11 23.32
CA ARG A 361 24.10 -1.75 23.79
C ARG A 361 23.53 -0.86 22.69
N TYR A 362 24.10 -0.95 21.48
CA TYR A 362 23.80 -0.02 20.38
C TYR A 362 22.85 -0.57 19.33
N LEU A 363 22.53 -1.87 19.35
CA LEU A 363 21.46 -2.40 18.52
C LEU A 363 20.10 -1.78 18.88
N PRO A 364 19.26 -1.49 17.88
CA PRO A 364 17.92 -0.98 18.11
C PRO A 364 17.09 -2.05 18.83
N LYS A 365 16.57 -1.72 20.01
CA LYS A 365 15.54 -2.51 20.68
C LYS A 365 14.19 -2.08 20.08
N PHE A 366 13.77 -2.77 19.02
CA PHE A 366 12.45 -2.54 18.41
C PHE A 366 11.33 -3.09 19.27
#